data_AF-A0A6V7YBQ3-F1
#
_entry.id   AF-A0A6V7YBQ3-F1
#
_cell.length_a   1.000
_cell.length_b   1.000
_cell.length_c   1.000
_cell.angle_alpha   90.00
_cell.angle_beta   90.00
_cell.angle_gamma   90.00
#
_symmetry.space_group_name_H-M   'P 1'
#
loop_
_entity.id
_entity.type
_entity.pdbx_description
1 polymer ?
#
loop_
_entity_poly.entity_id
_entity_poly.type
_entity_poly.pdbx_seq_one_letter_code
_entity_poly.pdbx_strand_id
1 'polypeptide(L)' 'MGSQWPGMGQKLMEIPLFDNSLKESSETLKEFGLDVYGMLKNSDPEQYKNTLNCMLAITSIQIALTDLLYAI' A
#
# COMPACT_ATOMS: atom_id res chain seq x y z
N MET A 1 -13.29 0.94 -0.06
CA MET A 1 -13.51 1.35 -1.47
C MET A 1 -13.98 2.79 -1.48
N GLY A 2 -13.38 3.66 -2.30
CA GLY A 2 -13.72 5.09 -2.37
C GLY A 2 -12.83 6.02 -1.52
N SER A 3 -11.88 5.46 -0.76
CA SER A 3 -10.93 6.20 0.08
C SER A 3 -9.51 6.26 -0.50
N GLN A 4 -9.29 5.64 -1.66
CA GLN A 4 -8.01 5.64 -2.35
C GLN A 4 -7.75 6.97 -3.05
N TRP A 5 -6.49 7.42 -3.07
CA TRP A 5 -6.06 8.62 -3.79
C TRP A 5 -4.59 8.52 -4.21
N PRO A 6 -4.16 9.23 -5.27
CA PRO A 6 -2.79 9.14 -5.77
C PRO A 6 -1.76 9.68 -4.78
N GLY A 7 -0.73 8.88 -4.48
CA GLY A 7 0.30 9.22 -3.50
C GLY A 7 -0.09 8.95 -2.05
N MET A 8 -1.19 8.23 -1.80
CA MET A 8 -1.56 7.86 -0.44
C MET A 8 -0.49 7.00 0.25
N GLY A 9 -0.28 7.24 1.55
CA GLY A 9 0.69 6.49 2.35
C GLY A 9 2.17 6.84 2.09
N GLN A 10 2.52 7.58 1.04
CA GLN A 10 3.91 7.91 0.72
C GLN A 10 4.63 8.65 1.85
N LYS A 11 3.94 9.57 2.52
CA LYS A 11 4.51 10.27 3.69
C LYS A 11 4.68 9.39 4.91
N LEU A 12 3.85 8.36 5.06
CA LEU A 12 3.97 7.39 6.14
C LEU A 12 5.12 6.38 5.90
N MET A 13 5.58 6.22 4.65
CA MET A 13 6.78 5.43 4.33
C MET A 13 8.08 6.02 4.91
N GLU A 14 8.06 7.25 5.45
CA GLU A 14 9.17 7.79 6.24
C GLU A 14 9.32 7.06 7.60
N ILE A 15 8.28 6.34 8.04
CA ILE A 15 8.29 5.50 9.25
C ILE A 15 8.76 4.09 8.88
N PRO A 16 9.90 3.60 9.41
CA PRO A 16 10.49 2.32 8.99
C PRO A 16 9.56 1.11 9.15
N LEU A 17 8.79 1.05 10.24
CA LEU A 17 7.85 -0.04 10.47
C LEU A 17 6.76 -0.08 9.39
N PHE A 18 6.18 1.09 9.07
CA PHE A 18 5.16 1.22 8.03
C PHE A 18 5.70 0.85 6.63
N ASP A 19 6.90 1.32 6.28
CA ASP A 19 7.55 1.00 5.01
C ASP A 19 7.86 -0.50 4.88
N ASN A 20 8.31 -1.14 5.96
CA ASN A 20 8.56 -2.58 5.98
C ASN A 20 7.28 -3.40 5.83
N SER A 21 6.20 -3.07 6.55
CA SER A 21 4.90 -3.74 6.41
C SER A 21 4.36 -3.68 4.97
N LEU A 22 4.56 -2.55 4.28
CA LEU A 22 4.18 -2.43 2.87
C LEU A 22 5.05 -3.28 1.94
N LYS A 23 6.36 -3.38 2.19
CA LYS A 23 7.25 -4.27 1.43
C LYS A 23 6.88 -5.73 1.62
N GLU A 24 6.59 -6.15 2.85
CA GLU A 24 6.13 -7.51 3.15
C GLU A 24 4.80 -7.82 2.44
N SER A 25 3.85 -6.89 2.49
CA SER A 25 2.60 -6.99 1.74
C SER A 25 2.85 -7.15 0.23
N SER A 26 3.83 -6.45 -0.32
CA SER A 26 4.20 -6.60 -1.74
C SER A 26 4.90 -7.92 -2.03
N GLU A 27 5.74 -8.40 -1.11
CA GLU A 27 6.43 -9.69 -1.25
C GLU A 27 5.44 -10.86 -1.34
N THR A 28 4.39 -10.86 -0.51
CA THR A 28 3.32 -11.87 -0.57
C THR A 28 2.58 -11.83 -1.91
N LEU A 29 2.48 -10.67 -2.54
CA LEU A 29 1.77 -10.51 -3.81
C LEU A 29 2.62 -10.86 -5.04
N LYS A 30 3.93 -11.04 -4.88
CA LYS A 30 4.83 -11.38 -6.00
C LYS A 30 4.48 -12.70 -6.67
N GLU A 31 3.94 -13.68 -5.94
CA GLU A 31 3.52 -14.96 -6.52
C GLU A 31 2.38 -14.80 -7.55
N PHE A 32 1.62 -13.71 -7.45
CA PHE A 32 0.54 -13.35 -8.37
C PHE A 32 1.00 -12.35 -9.45
N GLY A 33 2.29 -11.98 -9.49
CA GLY A 33 2.83 -10.98 -10.41
C GLY A 33 2.39 -9.54 -10.08
N LEU A 34 2.02 -9.28 -8.83
CA LEU A 34 1.51 -7.98 -8.36
C LEU A 34 2.56 -7.30 -7.47
N ASP A 35 2.73 -5.99 -7.62
CA ASP A 35 3.64 -5.17 -6.80
C ASP A 35 2.89 -3.93 -6.26
N VAL A 36 2.33 -4.07 -5.05
CA VAL A 36 1.59 -2.99 -4.40
C VAL A 36 2.52 -1.87 -3.92
N TYR A 37 3.76 -2.20 -3.54
CA TYR A 37 4.73 -1.21 -3.07
C TYR A 37 5.18 -0.29 -4.20
N GLY A 38 5.54 -0.86 -5.35
CA GLY A 38 5.84 -0.09 -6.55
C GLY A 38 4.64 0.74 -7.02
N MET A 39 3.44 0.17 -6.95
CA MET A 39 2.21 0.88 -7.27
C MET A 39 1.97 2.10 -6.34
N LEU A 40 2.13 1.98 -5.02
CA LEU A 40 1.95 3.08 -4.06
C LEU A 40 2.99 4.20 -4.22
N LYS A 41 4.18 3.88 -4.75
CA LYS A 41 5.21 4.88 -5.07
C LYS A 41 4.89 5.67 -6.34
N ASN A 42 4.06 5.12 -7.22
CA ASN A 42 3.56 5.86 -8.37
C ASN A 42 2.37 6.73 -7.95
N SER A 43 2.35 7.97 -8.44
CA SER A 43 1.28 8.94 -8.17
C SER A 43 0.36 9.13 -9.37
N ASP A 44 0.37 8.18 -10.32
CA ASP A 44 -0.50 8.20 -11.50
C ASP A 44 -1.98 7.93 -11.10
N PRO A 45 -2.89 8.89 -11.33
CA PRO A 45 -4.30 8.73 -11.02
C PRO A 45 -4.98 7.59 -11.76
N GLU A 46 -4.47 7.21 -12.94
CA GLU A 46 -5.06 6.15 -13.77
C GLU A 46 -5.01 4.78 -13.09
N GLN A 47 -4.05 4.57 -12.18
CA GLN A 47 -3.90 3.30 -11.46
C GLN A 47 -5.13 2.95 -10.63
N TYR A 48 -5.86 3.94 -10.10
CA TYR A 48 -7.04 3.75 -9.25
C TYR A 48 -8.35 3.64 -10.02
N LYS A 49 -8.32 3.63 -11.35
CA LYS A 49 -9.48 3.20 -12.16
C LYS A 49 -9.66 1.68 -12.11
N ASN A 50 -8.58 0.95 -11.84
CA ASN A 50 -8.64 -0.48 -11.64
C ASN A 50 -9.06 -0.79 -10.19
N THR A 51 -10.22 -1.43 -10.03
CA THR A 51 -10.75 -1.84 -8.73
C THR A 51 -9.79 -2.72 -7.93
N LEU A 52 -9.04 -3.60 -8.60
CA LEU A 52 -8.03 -4.45 -7.95
C LEU A 52 -6.95 -3.60 -7.29
N ASN A 53 -6.41 -2.62 -8.02
CA ASN A 53 -5.39 -1.70 -7.50
C ASN A 53 -5.92 -0.92 -6.29
N CYS A 54 -7.18 -0.47 -6.33
CA CYS A 54 -7.82 0.17 -5.18
C CYS A 54 -7.88 -0.75 -3.96
N MET A 55 -8.27 -2.01 -4.14
CA MET A 55 -8.32 -2.99 -3.05
C MET A 55 -6.93 -3.25 -2.48
N LEU A 56 -5.94 -3.52 -3.33
CA LEU A 56 -4.55 -3.76 -2.91
C LEU A 56 -4.01 -2.57 -2.14
N ALA A 57 -4.15 -1.37 -2.68
CA ALA A 57 -3.61 -0.16 -2.06
C ALA A 57 -4.24 0.12 -0.69
N ILE A 58 -5.58 0.02 -0.57
CA ILE A 58 -6.28 0.26 0.70
C ILE A 58 -5.89 -0.82 1.73
N THR A 59 -5.90 -2.09 1.32
CA THR A 59 -5.62 -3.20 2.24
C THR A 59 -4.20 -3.13 2.77
N SER A 60 -3.20 -2.91 1.91
CA SER A 60 -1.80 -2.82 2.34
C SER A 60 -1.56 -1.64 3.28
N ILE A 61 -2.18 -0.48 3.04
CA ILE A 61 -2.09 0.65 3.98
C ILE A 61 -2.78 0.35 5.30
N GLN A 62 -3.95 -0.29 5.29
CA GLN A 62 -4.65 -0.65 6.51
C GLN A 62 -3.86 -1.66 7.36
N ILE A 63 -3.20 -2.63 6.72
CA ILE A 63 -2.27 -3.56 7.39
C ILE A 63 -1.13 -2.76 8.03
N ALA A 64 -0.42 -1.93 7.26
CA ALA A 64 0.72 -1.17 7.77
C ALA A 64 0.33 -0.18 8.89
N LEU A 65 -0.86 0.44 8.83
CA LEU A 65 -1.40 1.25 9.92
C LEU A 65 -1.71 0.42 11.16
N THR A 66 -2.24 -0.79 10.98
CA THR A 66 -2.55 -1.71 12.07
C THR A 66 -1.27 -2.18 12.76
N ASP A 67 -0.23 -2.49 12.00
CA ASP A 67 1.09 -2.85 12.54
C ASP A 67 1.70 -1.71 13.38
N LEU A 68 1.56 -0.45 12.94
CA LEU A 68 1.95 0.71 13.73
C LEU A 68 1.19 0.78 15.06
N LEU A 69 -0.12 0.51 15.06
CA LEU A 69 -0.95 0.56 16.26
C LEU A 69 -0.60 -0.56 17.25
N TYR A 70 -0.22 -1.75 16.78
CA TYR A 70 0.21 -2.86 17.63
C TYR A 70 1.63 -2.69 18.20
N ALA A 71 2.45 -1.84 17.59
CA ALA A 71 3.81 -1.56 18.06
C ALA A 71 3.88 -0.51 19.19
N ILE A 72 2.74 0.11 19.54
CA ILE A 72 2.56 1.07 20.65
C ILE A 72 1.99 0.35 21.85
#